data_AF-A0A523QWL1-F1
#
_entry.id   AF-A0A523QWL1-F1
#
_cell.length_a   1.000
_cell.length_b   1.000
_cell.length_c   1.000
_cell.angle_alpha   90.00
_cell.angle_beta   90.00
_cell.angle_gamma   90.00
#
_symmetry.space_group_name_H-M   'P 1'
#
loop_
_entity.id
_entity.type
_entity.pdbx_description
1 polymer ?
#
loop_
_entity_poly.entity_id
_entity_poly.type
_entity_poly.pdbx_seq_one_letter_code
_entity_poly.pdbx_strand_id
1 'polypeptide(L)'
;GLKTPLALFFSSFVFGLGHIGNPDFNWAAALGIAAAGLFMAFAYLRTRQLWLPIGLHIGWNIFEGPIFGFPVSGLETVRLLNHQVNGPTLITGGAFGPEAGLVVLPAIVIGALMVYWYTRKPYKEKDA
;
A
#
# COMPACT_ATOMS: atom_id res chain seq x y z
N GLY A 1 -12.84 -7.70 18.78
CA GLY A 1 -13.95 -6.92 19.36
C GLY A 1 -14.35 -5.81 18.41
N LEU A 2 -15.63 -5.43 18.40
CA LEU A 2 -16.30 -4.51 17.44
C LEU A 2 -15.56 -3.18 17.15
N LYS A 3 -14.61 -2.76 18.01
CA LYS A 3 -13.78 -1.56 17.85
C LYS A 3 -12.58 -1.71 16.89
N THR A 4 -12.23 -2.94 16.49
CA THR A 4 -11.02 -3.19 15.69
C THR A 4 -11.12 -2.60 14.29
N PRO A 5 -12.21 -2.82 13.51
CA PRO A 5 -12.34 -2.24 12.17
C PRO A 5 -12.34 -0.70 12.17
N LEU A 6 -13.00 -0.09 13.16
CA LEU A 6 -13.04 1.37 13.30
C LEU A 6 -11.66 1.94 13.63
N ALA A 7 -10.90 1.31 14.54
CA ALA A 7 -9.54 1.72 14.86
C ALA A 7 -8.60 1.62 13.65
N LEU A 8 -8.73 0.54 12.85
CA LEU A 8 -7.97 0.39 11.61
C LEU A 8 -8.31 1.50 10.61
N PHE A 9 -9.59 1.74 10.35
CA PHE A 9 -10.02 2.80 9.43
C PHE A 9 -9.48 4.17 9.87
N PHE A 10 -9.65 4.52 11.14
CA PHE A 10 -9.20 5.80 11.66
C PHE A 10 -7.68 5.95 11.61
N SER A 11 -6.92 4.96 12.09
CA SER A 11 -5.46 5.01 12.08
C SER A 11 -4.88 5.08 10.66
N SER A 12 -5.44 4.32 9.71
CA SER A 12 -5.05 4.39 8.31
C SER A 12 -5.41 5.71 7.64
N PHE A 13 -6.56 6.30 7.98
CA PHE A 13 -6.93 7.62 7.46
C PHE A 13 -6.00 8.72 7.99
N VAL A 14 -5.67 8.68 9.29
CA VAL A 14 -4.68 9.58 9.88
C VAL A 14 -3.31 9.40 9.21
N PHE A 15 -2.91 8.18 8.89
CA PHE A 15 -1.69 7.92 8.13
C PHE A 15 -1.72 8.56 6.73
N GLY A 16 -2.83 8.44 6.01
CA GLY A 16 -3.05 9.14 4.73
C GLY A 16 -2.92 10.65 4.85
N LEU A 17 -3.52 11.25 5.89
CA LEU A 17 -3.39 12.70 6.15
C LEU A 17 -1.99 13.11 6.59
N GLY A 18 -1.19 12.20 7.15
CA GLY A 18 0.21 12.45 7.48
C GLY A 18 1.07 12.86 6.27
N HIS A 19 0.59 12.61 5.05
CA HIS A 19 1.27 12.93 3.80
C HIS A 19 0.82 14.26 3.18
N ILE A 20 0.00 15.06 3.88
CA ILE A 20 -0.51 16.34 3.36
C ILE A 20 0.60 17.34 3.00
N GLY A 21 1.78 17.21 3.60
CA GLY A 21 2.94 18.05 3.30
C GLY A 21 3.70 17.65 2.04
N ASN A 22 3.34 16.54 1.40
CA ASN A 22 4.06 16.05 0.23
C ASN A 22 3.64 16.81 -1.04
N PRO A 23 4.54 16.92 -2.04
CA PRO A 23 4.20 17.49 -3.34
C PRO A 23 2.99 16.78 -3.97
N ASP A 24 2.19 17.54 -4.71
CA ASP A 24 1.05 17.03 -5.50
C ASP A 24 -0.04 16.29 -4.70
N PHE A 25 -0.03 16.45 -3.38
CA PHE A 25 -1.04 15.86 -2.49
C PHE A 25 -2.45 16.30 -2.89
N ASN A 26 -3.38 15.34 -2.85
CA ASN A 26 -4.80 15.55 -3.05
C ASN A 26 -5.61 14.46 -2.33
N TRP A 27 -6.93 14.52 -2.42
CA TRP A 27 -7.80 13.55 -1.74
C TRP A 27 -7.65 12.11 -2.27
N ALA A 28 -7.32 11.93 -3.56
CA ALA A 28 -7.05 10.60 -4.10
C ALA A 28 -5.77 10.02 -3.49
N ALA A 29 -4.71 10.83 -3.34
CA ALA A 29 -3.49 10.46 -2.60
C ALA A 29 -3.81 10.06 -1.16
N ALA A 30 -4.57 10.88 -0.43
CA ALA A 30 -4.96 10.58 0.96
C ALA A 30 -5.68 9.23 1.09
N LEU A 31 -6.62 8.95 0.17
CA LEU A 31 -7.39 7.71 0.17
C LEU A 31 -6.55 6.49 -0.24
N GLY A 32 -5.65 6.65 -1.21
CA GLY A 32 -4.74 5.59 -1.65
C GLY A 32 -3.72 5.21 -0.57
N ILE A 33 -3.09 6.20 0.07
CA ILE A 33 -2.19 5.98 1.21
C ILE A 33 -2.94 5.37 2.39
N ALA A 34 -4.18 5.80 2.66
CA ALA A 34 -5.01 5.17 3.70
C ALA A 34 -5.33 3.70 3.36
N ALA A 35 -5.60 3.38 2.10
CA ALA A 35 -5.81 2.00 1.66
C ALA A 35 -4.53 1.15 1.81
N ALA A 36 -3.36 1.69 1.48
CA ALA A 36 -2.07 1.05 1.74
C ALA A 36 -1.83 0.83 3.24
N GLY A 37 -2.16 1.82 4.08
CA GLY A 37 -2.11 1.68 5.54
C GLY A 37 -3.01 0.57 6.07
N LEU A 38 -4.24 0.43 5.54
CA LEU A 38 -5.14 -0.68 5.87
C LEU A 38 -4.55 -2.04 5.46
N PHE A 39 -3.89 -2.11 4.29
CA PHE A 39 -3.20 -3.32 3.84
C PHE A 39 -2.05 -3.73 4.77
N MET A 40 -1.22 -2.77 5.19
CA MET A 40 -0.15 -3.04 6.17
C MET A 40 -0.72 -3.48 7.52
N ALA A 41 -1.80 -2.84 7.98
CA ALA A 41 -2.46 -3.24 9.21
C ALA A 41 -3.10 -4.64 9.11
N PHE A 42 -3.63 -5.01 7.93
CA PHE A 42 -4.08 -6.38 7.65
C PHE A 42 -2.92 -7.38 7.76
N ALA A 43 -1.75 -7.08 7.18
CA ALA A 43 -0.57 -7.93 7.28
C ALA A 43 -0.11 -8.13 8.74
N TYR A 44 -0.14 -7.06 9.54
CA TYR A 44 0.09 -7.14 10.98
C TYR A 44 -0.96 -8.02 11.67
N LEU A 45 -2.24 -7.85 11.40
CA LEU A 45 -3.30 -8.61 12.10
C LEU A 45 -3.25 -10.10 11.81
N ARG A 46 -2.80 -10.49 10.61
CA ARG A 46 -2.62 -11.90 10.20
C ARG A 46 -1.46 -12.59 10.90
N THR A 47 -0.36 -11.88 11.11
CA THR A 47 0.89 -12.46 11.66
C THR A 47 1.12 -12.13 13.14
N ARG A 48 0.53 -11.05 13.64
CA ARG A 48 0.84 -10.39 14.92
C ARG A 48 2.31 -10.03 15.07
N GLN A 49 2.98 -9.75 13.95
CA GLN A 49 4.40 -9.42 13.90
C GLN A 49 4.63 -8.21 13.00
N LEU A 50 5.62 -7.39 13.35
CA LEU A 50 5.93 -6.15 12.61
C LEU A 50 6.81 -6.39 11.38
N TRP A 51 7.56 -7.50 11.32
CA TRP A 51 8.50 -7.74 10.22
C TRP A 51 7.81 -7.74 8.85
N LEU A 52 6.60 -8.31 8.76
CA LEU A 52 5.88 -8.42 7.49
C LEU A 52 5.42 -7.05 6.96
N PRO A 53 4.66 -6.22 7.71
CA PRO A 53 4.30 -4.88 7.23
C PRO A 53 5.52 -3.99 7.00
N ILE A 54 6.58 -4.10 7.81
CA ILE A 54 7.84 -3.35 7.57
C ILE A 54 8.47 -3.78 6.23
N GLY A 55 8.61 -5.08 5.99
CA GLY A 55 9.17 -5.60 4.75
C GLY A 55 8.33 -5.24 3.52
N LEU A 56 7.00 -5.32 3.64
CA LEU A 56 6.08 -4.90 2.59
C LEU A 56 6.23 -3.40 2.28
N HIS A 57 6.34 -2.55 3.29
CA HIS A 57 6.50 -1.10 3.10
C HIS A 57 7.87 -0.74 2.48
N ILE A 58 8.94 -1.38 2.94
CA ILE A 58 10.27 -1.23 2.33
C ILE A 58 10.23 -1.69 0.86
N GLY A 59 9.64 -2.85 0.60
CA GLY A 59 9.47 -3.38 -0.75
C GLY A 59 8.66 -2.43 -1.63
N TRP A 60 7.54 -1.93 -1.13
CA TRP A 60 6.69 -0.95 -1.82
C TRP A 60 7.51 0.26 -2.29
N ASN A 61 8.19 0.94 -1.36
CA ASN A 61 8.97 2.14 -1.68
C ASN A 61 10.14 1.87 -2.62
N ILE A 62 10.85 0.74 -2.46
CA ILE A 62 11.99 0.37 -3.32
C ILE A 62 11.52 0.05 -4.73
N PHE A 63 10.43 -0.71 -4.86
CA PHE A 63 9.96 -1.14 -6.17
C PHE A 63 9.26 -0.01 -6.91
N GLU A 64 8.42 0.79 -6.25
CA GLU A 64 7.76 1.96 -6.85
C GLU A 64 8.78 3.01 -7.31
N GLY A 65 9.66 3.45 -6.41
CA GLY A 65 10.64 4.50 -6.68
C GLY A 65 11.91 4.00 -7.38
N PRO A 66 12.91 3.49 -6.64
CA PRO A 66 14.17 3.02 -7.20
C PRO A 66 14.11 2.10 -8.39
N ILE A 67 13.22 1.09 -8.39
CA ILE A 67 13.21 0.10 -9.47
C ILE A 67 12.35 0.60 -10.64
N PHE A 68 11.08 0.90 -10.41
CA PHE A 68 10.15 1.27 -11.48
C PHE A 68 10.21 2.74 -11.88
N GLY A 69 10.72 3.61 -11.02
CA GLY A 69 10.98 5.02 -11.33
C GLY A 69 9.76 5.94 -11.18
N PHE A 70 8.78 5.55 -10.36
CA PHE A 70 7.63 6.39 -10.03
C PHE A 70 7.91 7.28 -8.81
N PRO A 71 7.22 8.44 -8.68
CA PRO A 71 7.21 9.19 -7.42
C PRO A 71 6.64 8.33 -6.30
N VAL A 72 7.29 8.32 -5.14
CA VAL A 72 6.83 7.62 -3.94
C VAL A 72 6.18 8.65 -3.03
N SER A 73 4.86 8.62 -2.95
CA SER A 73 4.05 9.59 -2.23
C SER A 73 4.33 11.04 -2.65
N GLY A 74 4.48 11.27 -3.95
CA GLY A 74 4.84 12.57 -4.53
C GLY A 74 6.30 12.98 -4.37
N LEU A 75 7.15 12.11 -3.81
CA LEU A 75 8.58 12.36 -3.69
C LEU A 75 9.35 11.68 -4.82
N GLU A 76 10.17 12.46 -5.51
CA GLU A 76 11.14 11.94 -6.47
C GLU A 76 12.23 11.16 -5.74
N THR A 77 12.59 10.01 -6.29
CA THR A 77 13.65 9.14 -5.76
C THR A 77 14.70 8.88 -6.83
N VAL A 78 15.84 8.32 -6.44
CA VAL A 78 16.76 7.72 -7.42
C VAL A 78 15.98 6.69 -8.24
N ARG A 79 16.23 6.58 -9.55
CA ARG A 79 15.47 5.66 -10.43
C ARG A 79 16.37 4.89 -11.37
N LEU A 80 16.17 3.58 -11.43
CA LEU A 80 16.85 2.67 -12.34
C LEU A 80 16.18 2.69 -13.72
N LEU A 81 14.84 2.61 -13.74
CA LEU A 81 14.06 2.75 -14.96
C LEU A 81 13.62 4.20 -15.13
N ASN A 82 13.98 4.78 -16.27
CA ASN A 82 13.51 6.09 -16.68
C ASN A 82 12.42 5.91 -17.73
N HIS A 83 11.22 6.38 -17.44
CA HIS A 83 10.06 6.21 -18.29
C HIS A 83 9.16 7.45 -18.25
N GLN A 84 8.24 7.55 -19.20
CA GLN A 84 7.20 8.58 -19.21
C GLN A 84 5.84 7.92 -19.04
N VAL A 85 5.11 8.37 -18.02
CA VAL A 85 3.77 7.88 -17.72
C VAL A 85 2.76 8.64 -18.56
N ASN A 86 2.09 7.95 -19.47
CA ASN A 86 1.04 8.51 -20.32
C ASN A 86 -0.32 7.91 -19.93
N GLY A 87 -1.37 8.72 -19.95
CA GLY A 87 -2.75 8.27 -19.69
C GLY A 87 -3.47 9.10 -18.62
N PRO A 88 -4.72 8.73 -18.28
CA PRO A 88 -5.54 9.49 -17.34
C PRO A 88 -4.96 9.50 -15.93
N THR A 89 -4.87 10.69 -15.32
CA THR A 89 -4.41 10.89 -13.93
C THR A 89 -5.20 10.04 -12.93
N LEU A 90 -6.48 9.79 -13.18
CA LEU A 90 -7.30 8.92 -12.31
C LEU A 90 -6.73 7.49 -12.23
N ILE A 91 -6.11 6.99 -13.30
CA ILE A 91 -5.51 5.65 -13.33
C ILE A 91 -4.09 5.67 -12.79
N THR A 92 -3.30 6.66 -13.23
CA THR A 92 -1.85 6.71 -12.99
C THR A 92 -1.46 7.39 -11.68
N GLY A 93 -2.34 8.22 -11.12
CA GLY A 93 -2.08 9.07 -9.96
C GLY A 93 -1.27 10.35 -10.27
N GLY A 94 -0.86 10.55 -11.53
CA GLY A 94 -0.16 11.76 -11.96
C GLY A 94 1.16 11.98 -11.23
N ALA A 95 1.44 13.24 -10.86
CA ALA A 95 2.70 13.63 -10.23
C ALA A 95 2.88 13.08 -8.81
N PHE A 96 1.79 12.73 -8.10
CA PHE A 96 1.89 12.06 -6.80
C PHE A 96 2.41 10.61 -6.94
N GLY A 97 2.28 10.01 -8.12
CA GLY A 97 2.62 8.62 -8.36
C GLY A 97 1.42 7.67 -8.21
N PRO A 98 1.61 6.37 -8.47
CA PRO A 98 0.56 5.37 -8.56
C PRO A 98 -0.28 5.25 -7.29
N GLU A 99 0.22 5.67 -6.12
CA GLU A 99 -0.52 5.74 -4.86
C GLU A 99 -1.75 6.66 -4.90
N ALA A 100 -1.79 7.67 -5.78
CA ALA A 100 -2.99 8.49 -6.00
C ALA A 100 -3.88 7.99 -7.15
N GLY A 101 -3.51 6.89 -7.81
CA GLY A 101 -4.20 6.33 -8.98
C GLY A 101 -4.96 5.04 -8.67
N LEU A 102 -5.94 4.71 -9.52
CA LEU A 102 -6.70 3.45 -9.40
C LEU A 102 -5.82 2.19 -9.55
N VAL A 103 -4.62 2.32 -10.12
CA VAL A 103 -3.65 1.21 -10.23
C VAL A 103 -3.19 0.67 -8.86
N VAL A 104 -3.28 1.47 -7.78
CA VAL A 104 -2.94 1.03 -6.43
C VAL A 104 -3.88 -0.05 -5.91
N LEU A 105 -5.15 -0.02 -6.31
CA LEU A 105 -6.19 -0.92 -5.81
C LEU A 105 -5.92 -2.40 -6.16
N PRO A 106 -5.69 -2.79 -7.42
CA PRO A 106 -5.34 -4.17 -7.74
C PRO A 106 -4.03 -4.61 -7.09
N ALA A 107 -3.03 -3.73 -6.95
CA ALA A 107 -1.78 -4.04 -6.26
C ALA A 107 -2.03 -4.41 -4.78
N ILE A 108 -2.85 -3.61 -4.08
CA ILE A 108 -3.28 -3.89 -2.70
C ILE A 108 -4.06 -5.20 -2.61
N VAL A 109 -5.02 -5.43 -3.52
CA VAL A 109 -5.83 -6.66 -3.51
C VAL A 109 -4.94 -7.90 -3.71
N ILE A 110 -4.05 -7.85 -4.70
CA ILE A 110 -3.10 -8.95 -4.97
C ILE A 110 -2.19 -9.17 -3.76
N GLY A 111 -1.60 -8.10 -3.20
CA GLY A 111 -0.78 -8.17 -2.00
C GLY A 111 -1.52 -8.77 -0.81
N ALA A 112 -2.76 -8.35 -0.56
CA ALA A 112 -3.61 -8.88 0.51
C ALA A 112 -3.92 -10.37 0.30
N LEU A 113 -4.19 -10.80 -0.93
CA LEU A 113 -4.40 -12.21 -1.27
C LEU A 113 -3.12 -13.03 -1.06
N MET A 114 -1.95 -12.51 -1.45
CA MET A 114 -0.65 -13.16 -1.21
C MET A 114 -0.37 -13.31 0.29
N VAL A 115 -0.60 -12.26 1.08
CA VAL A 115 -0.47 -12.31 2.54
C VAL A 115 -1.46 -13.31 3.13
N TYR A 116 -2.72 -13.31 2.68
CA TYR A 116 -3.72 -14.27 3.12
C TYR A 116 -3.28 -15.70 2.83
N TRP A 117 -2.79 -15.96 1.60
CA TRP A 117 -2.33 -17.27 1.15
C TRP A 117 -1.10 -17.75 1.91
N TYR A 118 -0.10 -16.88 2.11
CA TYR A 118 1.10 -17.17 2.88
C TYR A 118 0.77 -17.51 4.35
N THR A 119 -0.21 -16.82 4.93
CA THR A 119 -0.60 -16.98 6.34
C THR A 119 -1.72 -18.01 6.56
N ARG A 120 -2.25 -18.63 5.51
CA ARG A 120 -3.27 -19.68 5.66
C ARG A 120 -2.62 -20.90 6.29
N LYS A 121 -3.14 -21.36 7.43
CA LYS A 121 -2.71 -22.66 7.97
C LYS A 121 -3.17 -23.74 6.98
N PRO A 122 -2.31 -24.71 6.59
CA PRO A 122 -2.77 -25.88 5.87
C PRO A 122 -3.88 -26.54 6.68
N TYR A 123 -4.95 -26.96 6.02
CA TYR A 123 -5.96 -27.82 6.63
C TYR A 123 -5.22 -29.08 7.12
N LYS A 124 -5.06 -29.23 8.44
CA LYS A 124 -4.70 -30.51 9.01
C LYS A 124 -5.98 -31.33 8.96
N GLU A 125 -6.04 -32.28 8.03
CA GLU A 125 -6.97 -33.40 8.13
C GLU A 125 -6.79 -33.96 9.55
N LYS A 126 -7.86 -33.94 10.35
CA LYS A 126 -7.85 -34.63 11.64
C LYS A 126 -7.73 -36.10 11.28
N ASP A 127 -6.54 -36.67 11.47
CA ASP A 127 -6.30 -38.09 11.34
C ASP A 127 -7.37 -38.87 12.13
N ALA A 128 -8.00 -39.80 11.41
CA ALA A 128 -8.82 -40.96 11.76
C ALA A 128 -9.24 -41.16 13.24
#